data_AF-A0A5Q0SIB2-F1
#
_entry.id   AF-A0A5Q0SIB2-F1
#
_cell.length_a   1.000
_cell.length_b   1.000
_cell.length_c   1.000
_cell.angle_alpha   90.00
_cell.angle_beta   90.00
_cell.angle_gamma   90.00
#
_symmetry.space_group_name_H-M   'P 1'
#
loop_
_entity.id
_entity.type
_entity.pdbx_description
1 polymer ?
#
loop_
_entity_poly.entity_id
_entity_poly.type
_entity_poly.pdbx_seq_one_letter_code
_entity_poly.pdbx_strand_id
1 'polypeptide(L)'
;MLSLILTLDHRRLEGLIDEFLANPNLSLYDVIWKAYKNHIYWEEEILFKRVTDTSLFAIIRGLETEHGSMWILLKQTEELLRSNEIEGAKEKIREFMRVLLEHDGAEEGSIYQFLESLSDEEQAKLILEDIALAEPPRDWKCHAIT
;
A
#
# COMPACT_ATOMS: atom_id res chain seq x y z
N MET A 1 -0.86 18.73 -3.58
CA MET A 1 -0.33 18.53 -2.20
C MET A 1 -0.57 17.11 -1.74
N LEU A 2 -1.72 16.53 -2.08
CA LEU A 2 -2.07 15.15 -1.76
C LEU A 2 -1.07 14.14 -2.35
N SER A 3 -0.69 14.27 -3.62
CA SER A 3 0.28 13.37 -4.26
C SER A 3 1.60 13.26 -3.50
N LEU A 4 2.15 14.39 -3.04
CA LEU A 4 3.38 14.42 -2.25
C LEU A 4 3.25 13.64 -0.93
N ILE A 5 2.12 13.74 -0.25
CA ILE A 5 1.89 13.03 1.02
C ILE A 5 1.86 11.52 0.77
N LEU A 6 1.19 11.08 -0.28
CA LEU A 6 1.07 9.67 -0.62
C LEU A 6 2.41 9.08 -1.11
N THR A 7 3.15 9.80 -1.95
CA THR A 7 4.54 9.42 -2.32
C THR A 7 5.48 9.36 -1.10
N LEU A 8 5.29 10.20 -0.09
CA LEU A 8 6.05 10.09 1.16
C LEU A 8 5.66 8.85 1.97
N ASP A 9 4.43 8.38 1.84
CA ASP A 9 3.99 7.11 2.44
C ASP A 9 4.59 5.89 1.73
N HIS A 10 4.70 5.90 0.40
CA HIS A 10 5.46 4.91 -0.38
C HIS A 10 6.89 4.79 0.14
N ARG A 11 7.62 5.91 0.18
CA ARG A 11 9.00 5.95 0.69
C ARG A 11 9.12 5.47 2.13
N ARG A 12 8.10 5.72 2.95
CA ARG A 12 8.05 5.21 4.33
C ARG A 12 7.92 3.69 4.34
N LEU A 13 7.08 3.10 3.49
CA LEU A 13 6.97 1.65 3.32
C LEU A 13 8.28 1.04 2.82
N GLU A 14 8.86 1.59 1.75
CA GLU A 14 10.16 1.18 1.21
C GLU A 14 11.25 1.14 2.32
N GLY A 15 11.32 2.19 3.14
CA GLY A 15 12.27 2.25 4.26
C GLY A 15 12.07 1.13 5.30
N LEU A 16 10.81 0.79 5.63
CA LEU A 16 10.52 -0.34 6.53
C LEU A 16 10.95 -1.68 5.91
N ILE A 17 10.82 -1.82 4.59
CA ILE A 17 11.28 -3.02 3.87
C ILE A 17 12.80 -3.15 3.93
N ASP A 18 13.54 -2.05 3.70
CA ASP A 18 14.99 -2.05 3.80
C ASP A 18 15.47 -2.40 5.22
N GLU A 19 14.82 -1.84 6.25
CA GLU A 19 15.08 -2.19 7.65
C GLU A 19 14.84 -3.69 7.91
N PHE A 20 13.77 -4.25 7.33
CA PHE A 20 13.45 -5.67 7.49
C PHE A 20 14.49 -6.56 6.83
N LEU A 21 14.94 -6.21 5.62
CA LEU A 21 15.97 -6.98 4.91
C LEU A 21 17.30 -7.00 5.68
N ALA A 22 17.62 -5.91 6.39
CA ALA A 22 18.79 -5.83 7.26
C ALA A 22 18.65 -6.66 8.54
N ASN A 23 17.48 -6.64 9.19
CA ASN A 23 17.24 -7.32 10.47
C ASN A 23 15.81 -7.90 10.59
N PRO A 24 15.53 -9.04 9.96
CA PRO A 24 14.19 -9.62 9.94
C PRO A 24 13.73 -10.04 11.33
N ASN A 25 12.56 -9.57 11.75
CA ASN A 25 11.94 -9.98 13.00
C ASN A 25 10.42 -9.74 12.97
N LEU A 26 9.69 -10.44 13.84
CA LEU A 26 8.23 -10.37 13.90
C LEU A 26 7.72 -8.98 14.30
N SER A 27 8.42 -8.26 15.17
CA SER A 27 7.98 -6.92 15.58
C SER A 27 8.02 -5.92 14.42
N LEU A 28 9.05 -5.97 13.59
CA LEU A 28 9.16 -5.14 12.40
C LEU A 28 8.18 -5.58 11.31
N TYR A 29 7.96 -6.89 11.17
CA TYR A 29 6.90 -7.41 10.31
C TYR A 29 5.53 -6.85 10.69
N ASP A 30 5.16 -6.82 11.97
CA ASP A 30 3.87 -6.30 12.43
C ASP A 30 3.70 -4.81 12.08
N VAL A 31 4.78 -4.03 12.11
CA VAL A 31 4.81 -2.63 11.69
C VAL A 31 4.58 -2.51 10.18
N ILE A 32 5.30 -3.30 9.37
CA ILE A 32 5.11 -3.34 7.91
C ILE A 32 3.69 -3.73 7.55
N TRP A 33 3.17 -4.80 8.17
CA TRP A 33 1.82 -5.29 7.93
C TRP A 33 0.78 -4.22 8.20
N LYS A 34 0.87 -3.54 9.35
CA LYS A 34 -0.05 -2.46 9.70
C LYS A 34 0.08 -1.28 8.73
N ALA A 35 1.31 -0.87 8.42
CA ALA A 35 1.58 0.23 7.51
C ALA A 35 0.98 -0.03 6.12
N TYR A 36 1.25 -1.22 5.58
CA TYR A 36 0.76 -1.65 4.28
C TYR A 36 -0.77 -1.75 4.27
N LYS A 37 -1.38 -2.40 5.29
CA LYS A 37 -2.84 -2.52 5.38
C LYS A 37 -3.54 -1.16 5.45
N ASN A 38 -2.97 -0.20 6.17
CA ASN A 38 -3.51 1.17 6.23
C ASN A 38 -3.42 1.87 4.89
N HIS A 39 -2.27 1.78 4.23
CA HIS A 39 -1.99 2.39 2.93
C HIS A 39 -3.03 1.96 1.87
N ILE A 40 -3.14 0.65 1.62
CA ILE A 40 -4.07 0.13 0.62
C ILE A 40 -5.55 0.33 0.99
N TYR A 41 -5.87 0.47 2.29
CA TYR A 41 -7.23 0.80 2.73
C TYR A 41 -7.59 2.23 2.36
N TRP A 42 -6.67 3.18 2.55
CA TRP A 42 -6.89 4.55 2.12
C TRP A 42 -7.12 4.61 0.61
N GLU A 43 -6.39 3.83 -0.16
CA GLU A 43 -6.54 3.76 -1.61
C GLU A 43 -7.88 3.17 -2.03
N GLU A 44 -8.15 1.92 -1.65
CA GLU A 44 -9.32 1.17 -2.11
C GLU A 44 -10.63 1.79 -1.61
N GLU A 45 -10.65 2.25 -0.35
CA GLU A 45 -11.89 2.64 0.31
C GLU A 45 -12.19 4.13 0.21
N ILE A 46 -11.19 4.95 -0.11
CA ILE A 46 -11.30 6.41 -0.10
C ILE A 46 -10.85 7.00 -1.44
N LEU A 47 -9.57 6.85 -1.80
CA LEU A 47 -8.96 7.58 -2.91
C LEU A 47 -9.46 7.10 -4.27
N PHE A 48 -9.46 5.79 -4.53
CA PHE A 48 -9.91 5.22 -5.81
C PHE A 48 -11.39 5.54 -6.06
N LYS A 49 -12.20 5.66 -5.02
CA LYS A 49 -13.62 6.06 -5.13
C LYS A 49 -13.80 7.53 -5.54
N ARG A 50 -12.76 8.37 -5.45
CA ARG A 50 -12.79 9.75 -5.95
C ARG A 50 -12.47 9.84 -7.44
N VAL A 51 -11.92 8.77 -8.04
CA VAL A 51 -11.56 8.77 -9.45
C VAL A 51 -12.84 8.67 -10.29
N THR A 52 -13.15 9.75 -11.01
CA THR A 52 -14.32 9.79 -11.90
C THR A 52 -13.96 9.53 -13.37
N ASP A 53 -12.68 9.58 -13.72
CA ASP A 53 -12.22 9.28 -15.07
C ASP A 53 -12.24 7.77 -15.32
N THR A 54 -13.24 7.32 -16.09
CA THR A 54 -13.44 5.91 -16.45
C THR A 54 -12.26 5.29 -17.20
N SER A 55 -11.39 6.08 -17.84
CA SER A 55 -10.19 5.57 -18.51
C SER A 55 -9.16 5.00 -17.53
N LEU A 56 -9.20 5.46 -16.27
CA LEU A 56 -8.31 4.99 -15.19
C LEU A 56 -8.82 3.72 -14.51
N PHE A 57 -10.06 3.28 -14.76
CA PHE A 57 -10.64 2.13 -14.06
C PHE A 57 -9.91 0.81 -14.36
N ALA A 58 -9.31 0.68 -15.55
CA ALA A 58 -8.49 -0.48 -15.86
C ALA A 58 -7.19 -0.50 -15.04
N ILE A 59 -6.61 0.68 -14.78
CA ILE A 59 -5.41 0.84 -13.95
C ILE A 59 -5.75 0.53 -12.50
N ILE A 60 -6.83 1.10 -11.95
CA ILE A 60 -7.29 0.83 -10.58
C ILE A 60 -7.44 -0.68 -10.32
N ARG A 61 -8.08 -1.43 -11.24
CA ARG A 61 -8.19 -2.89 -11.08
C ARG A 61 -6.85 -3.61 -11.09
N GLY A 62 -5.86 -3.10 -11.83
CA GLY A 62 -4.49 -3.59 -11.82
C GLY A 62 -3.85 -3.37 -10.45
N LEU A 63 -3.93 -2.14 -9.94
CA LEU A 63 -3.44 -1.75 -8.62
C LEU A 63 -4.07 -2.59 -7.49
N GLU A 64 -5.40 -2.79 -7.49
CA GLU A 64 -6.08 -3.67 -6.52
C GLU A 64 -5.59 -5.12 -6.60
N THR A 65 -5.28 -5.63 -7.80
CA THR A 65 -4.73 -6.98 -7.98
C THR A 65 -3.30 -7.08 -7.43
N GLU A 66 -2.50 -6.04 -7.61
CA GLU A 66 -1.15 -5.93 -7.06
C GLU A 66 -1.20 -5.82 -5.52
N HIS A 67 -2.18 -5.10 -4.95
CA HIS A 67 -2.45 -5.11 -3.52
C HIS A 67 -2.69 -6.55 -3.02
N GLY A 68 -3.57 -7.31 -3.66
CA GLY A 68 -3.78 -8.71 -3.30
C GLY A 68 -2.51 -9.55 -3.36
N SER A 69 -1.67 -9.32 -4.38
CA SER A 69 -0.41 -10.05 -4.54
C SER A 69 0.59 -9.73 -3.42
N MET A 70 0.77 -8.45 -3.10
CA MET A 70 1.61 -7.97 -2.01
C MET A 70 1.11 -8.46 -0.64
N TRP A 71 -0.20 -8.47 -0.42
CA TRP A 71 -0.82 -9.04 0.77
C TRP A 71 -0.46 -10.52 0.98
N ILE A 72 -0.53 -11.33 -0.09
CA ILE A 72 -0.17 -12.76 -0.04
C ILE A 72 1.31 -12.93 0.30
N LEU A 73 2.19 -12.12 -0.30
CA LEU A 73 3.64 -12.17 -0.02
C LEU A 73 3.92 -11.86 1.45
N LEU A 74 3.29 -10.83 2.02
CA LEU A 74 3.43 -10.53 3.45
C LEU A 74 2.89 -11.66 4.35
N LYS A 75 1.79 -12.32 3.98
CA LYS A 75 1.30 -13.49 4.73
C LYS A 75 2.31 -14.64 4.70
N GLN A 76 2.91 -14.91 3.55
CA GLN A 76 3.97 -15.93 3.42
C GLN A 76 5.22 -15.56 4.23
N THR A 77 5.62 -14.28 4.23
CA THR A 77 6.72 -13.78 5.07
C THR A 77 6.47 -14.07 6.55
N GLU A 78 5.25 -13.84 7.04
CA GLU A 78 4.88 -14.12 8.43
C GLU A 78 5.08 -15.60 8.79
N GLU A 79 4.57 -16.50 7.95
CA GLU A 79 4.64 -17.95 8.15
C GLU A 79 6.10 -18.43 8.21
N LEU A 80 6.94 -17.90 7.33
CA LEU A 80 8.37 -18.19 7.28
C LEU A 80 9.09 -17.64 8.52
N LEU A 81 8.80 -16.41 8.95
CA LEU A 81 9.35 -15.84 10.19
C LEU A 81 8.97 -16.67 11.41
N ARG A 82 7.70 -17.09 11.52
CA ARG A 82 7.21 -17.93 12.63
C ARG A 82 7.86 -19.31 12.65
N SER A 83 8.28 -19.80 11.48
CA SER A 83 9.01 -21.05 11.31
C SER A 83 10.54 -20.89 11.43
N ASN A 84 11.02 -19.68 11.72
CA ASN A 84 12.44 -19.33 11.77
C ASN A 84 13.20 -19.54 10.43
N GLU A 85 12.48 -19.53 9.31
CA GLU A 85 13.00 -19.61 7.94
C GLU A 85 13.35 -18.20 7.42
N ILE A 86 14.38 -17.61 8.02
CA ILE A 86 14.72 -16.19 7.85
C ILE A 86 15.06 -15.82 6.40
N GLU A 87 15.82 -16.66 5.69
CA GLU A 87 16.19 -16.35 4.30
C GLU A 87 15.00 -16.46 3.35
N GLY A 88 14.08 -17.40 3.59
CA GLY A 88 12.82 -17.46 2.86
C GLY A 88 11.96 -16.23 3.11
N ALA A 89 11.87 -15.76 4.35
CA ALA A 89 11.15 -14.53 4.68
C ALA A 89 11.74 -13.30 3.96
N LYS A 90 13.08 -13.20 3.88
CA LYS A 90 13.75 -12.15 3.10
C LYS A 90 13.46 -12.26 1.61
N GLU A 91 13.46 -13.47 1.04
CA GLU A 91 13.12 -13.68 -0.37
C GLU A 91 11.72 -13.16 -0.69
N LYS A 92 10.72 -13.49 0.16
CA LYS A 92 9.35 -12.98 -0.01
C LYS A 92 9.23 -11.47 0.14
N ILE A 93 10.02 -10.86 1.02
CA ILE A 93 10.07 -9.41 1.13
C ILE A 93 10.75 -8.74 -0.08
N ARG A 94 11.76 -9.38 -0.70
CA ARG A 94 12.32 -8.88 -1.98
C ARG A 94 11.32 -8.98 -3.11
N GLU A 95 10.55 -10.07 -3.17
CA GLU A 95 9.44 -10.20 -4.12
C GLU A 95 8.40 -9.10 -3.90
N PHE A 96 8.01 -8.83 -2.66
CA PHE A 96 7.10 -7.75 -2.28
C PHE A 96 7.64 -6.40 -2.76
N MET A 97 8.91 -6.08 -2.47
CA MET A 97 9.54 -4.82 -2.87
C MET A 97 9.52 -4.60 -4.38
N ARG A 98 9.73 -5.66 -5.16
CA ARG A 98 9.67 -5.56 -6.62
C ARG A 98 8.26 -5.19 -7.09
N VAL A 99 7.22 -5.80 -6.51
CA VAL A 99 5.83 -5.47 -6.84
C VAL A 99 5.51 -4.04 -6.40
N LEU A 100 5.91 -3.65 -5.19
CA LEU A 100 5.71 -2.30 -4.65
C LEU A 100 6.31 -1.24 -5.59
N LEU A 101 7.57 -1.38 -6.02
CA LEU A 101 8.21 -0.38 -6.88
C LEU A 101 7.53 -0.21 -8.26
N GLU A 102 7.02 -1.32 -8.84
CA GLU A 102 6.25 -1.26 -10.10
C GLU A 102 4.88 -0.62 -9.87
N HIS A 103 4.23 -0.98 -8.77
CA HIS A 103 2.95 -0.46 -8.31
C HIS A 103 3.00 1.06 -8.08
N ASP A 104 3.92 1.50 -7.22
CA ASP A 104 4.11 2.92 -6.85
C ASP A 104 4.31 3.78 -8.10
N GLY A 105 5.14 3.32 -9.04
CA GLY A 105 5.39 4.04 -10.29
C GLY A 105 4.15 4.17 -11.18
N ALA A 106 3.33 3.11 -11.27
CA ALA A 106 2.09 3.13 -12.02
C ALA A 106 1.04 4.05 -11.37
N GLU A 107 0.90 3.96 -10.05
CA GLU A 107 -0.05 4.76 -9.29
C GLU A 107 0.30 6.25 -9.28
N GLU A 108 1.56 6.58 -8.98
CA GLU A 108 2.06 7.96 -8.98
C GLU A 108 1.92 8.60 -10.36
N GLY A 109 2.18 7.83 -11.42
CA GLY A 109 2.11 8.27 -12.81
C GLY A 109 0.69 8.40 -13.36
N SER A 110 -0.34 7.99 -12.61
CA SER A 110 -1.73 7.98 -13.11
C SER A 110 -2.75 8.46 -12.07
N ILE A 111 -2.99 7.67 -11.04
CA ILE A 111 -4.02 7.94 -10.04
C ILE A 111 -3.68 9.19 -9.24
N TYR A 112 -2.43 9.32 -8.76
CA TYR A 112 -2.06 10.49 -7.96
C TYR A 112 -2.03 11.77 -8.81
N GLN A 113 -1.69 11.67 -10.11
CA GLN A 113 -1.83 12.81 -11.02
C GLN A 113 -3.27 13.27 -11.17
N PHE A 114 -4.21 12.33 -11.29
CA PHE A 114 -5.64 12.66 -11.29
C PHE A 114 -6.06 13.33 -9.98
N LEU A 115 -5.70 12.73 -8.84
CA LEU A 115 -6.06 13.26 -7.52
C LEU A 115 -5.44 14.64 -7.24
N GLU A 116 -4.26 14.91 -7.76
CA GLU A 116 -3.60 16.22 -7.69
C GLU A 116 -4.32 17.29 -8.52
N SER A 117 -5.14 16.90 -9.51
CA SER A 117 -5.95 17.82 -10.31
C SER A 117 -7.25 18.26 -9.63
N LEU A 118 -7.62 17.62 -8.51
CA LEU A 118 -8.74 18.06 -7.67
C LEU A 118 -8.46 19.45 -7.08
N SER A 119 -9.52 20.17 -6.71
CA SER A 119 -9.35 21.48 -6.07
C SER A 119 -8.59 21.39 -4.75
N ASP A 120 -7.92 22.48 -4.36
CA ASP A 120 -7.19 22.54 -3.08
C ASP A 120 -8.10 22.22 -1.88
N GLU A 121 -9.38 22.62 -1.93
CA GLU A 121 -10.37 22.31 -0.90
C GLU A 121 -10.67 20.80 -0.83
N GLU A 122 -10.86 20.15 -1.99
CA GLU A 122 -11.08 18.70 -2.05
C GLU A 122 -9.87 17.92 -1.57
N GLN A 123 -8.66 18.34 -1.96
CA GLN A 123 -7.41 17.73 -1.48
C GLN A 123 -7.26 17.89 0.03
N ALA A 124 -7.51 19.09 0.56
CA ALA A 124 -7.43 19.34 2.00
C ALA A 124 -8.43 18.49 2.78
N LYS A 125 -9.65 18.34 2.26
CA LYS A 125 -10.68 17.48 2.85
C LYS A 125 -10.25 16.01 2.88
N LEU A 126 -9.74 15.50 1.75
CA LEU A 126 -9.24 14.12 1.69
C LEU A 126 -8.15 13.86 2.73
N ILE A 127 -7.22 14.80 2.90
CA ILE A 127 -6.12 14.66 3.86
C ILE A 127 -6.63 14.73 5.30
N LEU A 128 -7.38 15.77 5.64
CA LEU A 128 -7.70 16.12 7.03
C LEU A 128 -8.90 15.37 7.61
N GLU A 129 -9.87 15.03 6.77
CA GLU A 129 -11.13 14.42 7.21
C GLU A 129 -11.21 12.94 6.87
N ASP A 130 -10.77 12.56 5.67
CA ASP A 130 -10.93 11.17 5.22
C ASP A 130 -9.73 10.31 5.60
N ILE A 131 -8.51 10.65 5.17
CA ILE A 131 -7.29 9.84 5.38
C ILE A 131 -6.81 9.88 6.84
N ALA A 132 -6.69 11.08 7.42
CA ALA A 132 -6.10 11.23 8.77
C ALA A 132 -6.92 10.52 9.87
N LEU A 133 -8.21 10.28 9.64
CA LEU A 133 -9.12 9.62 10.59
C LEU A 133 -9.40 8.16 10.23
N ALA A 134 -8.91 7.69 9.08
CA ALA A 134 -9.21 6.38 8.54
C ALA A 134 -8.33 5.29 9.16
N GLU A 135 -8.98 4.31 9.79
CA GLU A 135 -8.37 3.04 10.17
C GLU A 135 -9.14 1.87 9.51
N PRO A 136 -8.44 0.87 8.94
CA PRO A 136 -9.10 -0.31 8.41
C PRO A 136 -9.88 -1.06 9.51
N PRO A 137 -11.14 -1.44 9.27
CA PRO A 137 -11.86 -2.34 10.17
C PRO A 137 -11.08 -3.63 10.47
N ARG A 138 -11.36 -4.24 11.63
CA ARG A 138 -10.61 -5.42 12.09
C ARG A 138 -10.64 -6.57 11.08
N ASP A 139 -11.78 -6.79 10.46
CA ASP A 139 -12.06 -7.83 9.47
C ASP A 139 -11.88 -7.37 8.02
N TRP A 140 -11.46 -6.11 7.80
CA TRP A 140 -11.17 -5.61 6.47
C TRP A 140 -10.02 -6.38 5.82
N LYS A 141 -10.19 -6.65 4.54
CA LYS A 141 -9.23 -7.28 3.63
C LYS A 141 -9.22 -6.51 2.32
N CYS A 142 -8.07 -6.49 1.66
CA CYS A 142 -7.95 -6.04 0.27
C CYS A 142 -9.04 -6.66 -0.62
N HIS A 143 -9.62 -5.87 -1.52
CA HIS A 143 -10.69 -6.31 -2.43
C HIS A 143 -10.31 -7.53 -3.28
N ALA A 144 -9.04 -7.67 -3.63
CA ALA A 144 -8.54 -8.81 -4.41
C ALA A 144 -8.36 -10.10 -3.59
N ILE A 145 -8.49 -10.05 -2.26
CA ILE A 145 -8.39 -11.21 -1.37
C ILE A 145 -9.79 -11.76 -1.06
N THR A 146 -10.15 -12.83 -1.76
CA THR A 146 -11.40 -13.59 -1.53
C THR A 146 -11.28 -14.58 -0.38
#